data_AF-Q57UJ1-F1
#
_entry.id   AF-Q57UJ1-F1
#
_cell.length_a   1.000
_cell.length_b   1.000
_cell.length_c   1.000
_cell.angle_alpha   90.00
_cell.angle_beta   90.00
_cell.angle_gamma   90.00
#
_symmetry.space_group_name_H-M   'P 1'
#
loop_
_entity.id
_entity.type
_entity.pdbx_description
1 polymer ?
#
loop_
_entity_poly.entity_id
_entity_poly.type
_entity_poly.pdbx_seq_one_letter_code
_entity_poly.pdbx_strand_id
1 'polypeptide(L)'
;MPVCVLVPLHQADTPAVTEEMLGSAVRVAFNELRMIGLGCITCCSVSSARLQQEVRRRYPLAYDRHIMCGQWAGKWHHFVEGVAGLRCFLYSTTDYAEAAHLATHIAVSELRCCLQEDIFSLVRLSDEGVGARLLSDVLEHTTLNHNCWQLALEAVITSQLNGRPRWLSKAVEAPHVVELLRQINEPPFPGRRPGSERLRRCAAHELVKLLSARYELVRHVSGSQLRRHVSQCLCTWGAIPATFNKWDEERIAVNG
;
A
#
# COMPACT_ATOMS: atom_id res chain seq x y z
N MET A 1 -24.54 21.73 -18.83
CA MET A 1 -25.05 20.37 -19.08
C MET A 1 -24.20 19.41 -18.26
N PRO A 2 -24.75 18.57 -17.36
CA PRO A 2 -23.95 17.53 -16.72
C PRO A 2 -23.40 16.61 -17.81
N VAL A 3 -22.09 16.34 -17.77
CA VAL A 3 -21.44 15.41 -18.69
C VAL A 3 -21.90 14.01 -18.31
N CYS A 4 -22.76 13.40 -19.15
CA CYS A 4 -23.10 11.99 -19.02
C CYS A 4 -21.92 11.17 -19.54
N VAL A 5 -21.15 10.58 -18.63
CA VAL A 5 -20.12 9.60 -18.98
C VAL A 5 -20.78 8.22 -19.00
N LEU A 6 -20.86 7.61 -20.17
CA LEU A 6 -21.18 6.19 -20.29
C LEU A 6 -20.01 5.40 -19.71
N VAL A 7 -20.16 4.91 -18.48
CA VAL A 7 -19.21 3.98 -17.87
C VAL A 7 -19.67 2.57 -18.25
N PRO A 8 -18.88 1.80 -19.01
CA PRO A 8 -19.18 0.39 -19.24
C PRO A 8 -19.19 -0.32 -17.88
N LEU A 9 -20.35 -0.84 -17.48
CA LEU A 9 -20.44 -1.69 -16.30
C LEU A 9 -19.86 -3.06 -16.65
N HIS A 10 -19.09 -3.63 -15.73
CA HIS A 10 -18.69 -5.03 -15.82
C HIS A 10 -19.96 -5.91 -15.79
N GLN A 11 -19.98 -7.06 -16.48
CA GLN A 11 -21.16 -7.95 -16.52
C GLN A 11 -21.62 -8.37 -15.11
N ALA A 12 -20.66 -8.56 -14.21
CA ALA A 12 -20.89 -8.85 -12.80
C ALA A 12 -21.38 -7.64 -11.95
N ASP A 13 -21.58 -6.47 -12.53
CA ASP A 13 -22.19 -5.30 -11.87
C ASP A 13 -23.53 -4.89 -12.50
N THR A 14 -24.11 -5.77 -13.31
CA THR A 14 -25.40 -5.51 -13.93
C THR A 14 -26.55 -5.75 -12.95
N PRO A 15 -27.74 -5.14 -13.16
CA PRO A 15 -28.93 -5.45 -12.39
C PRO A 15 -29.41 -6.91 -12.50
N ALA A 16 -28.82 -7.74 -13.35
CA ALA A 16 -29.15 -9.16 -13.46
C ALA A 16 -28.18 -10.07 -12.69
N VAL A 17 -27.16 -9.51 -12.03
CA VAL A 17 -26.16 -10.29 -11.30
C VAL A 17 -26.80 -11.12 -10.18
N THR A 18 -26.47 -12.42 -10.12
CA THR A 18 -26.86 -13.31 -9.01
C THR A 18 -25.80 -13.32 -7.91
N GLU A 19 -26.13 -13.89 -6.75
CA GLU A 19 -25.17 -14.02 -5.66
C GLU A 19 -23.98 -14.92 -6.05
N GLU A 20 -24.22 -15.98 -6.82
CA GLU A 20 -23.20 -16.90 -7.31
C GLU A 20 -22.25 -16.24 -8.31
N MET A 21 -22.77 -15.35 -9.16
CA MET A 21 -21.96 -14.53 -10.07
C MET A 21 -21.07 -13.58 -9.27
N LEU A 22 -21.62 -12.93 -8.25
CA LEU A 22 -20.83 -12.07 -7.36
C LEU A 22 -19.79 -12.90 -6.58
N GLY A 23 -20.16 -14.07 -6.05
CA GLY A 23 -19.24 -14.98 -5.35
C GLY A 23 -18.09 -15.43 -6.24
N SER A 24 -18.37 -15.74 -7.50
CA SER A 24 -17.35 -16.05 -8.51
C SER A 24 -16.43 -14.85 -8.77
N ALA A 25 -16.99 -13.64 -8.88
CA ALA A 25 -16.20 -12.41 -9.03
C ALA A 25 -15.33 -12.12 -7.79
N VAL A 26 -15.81 -12.43 -6.58
CA VAL A 26 -15.01 -12.37 -5.36
C VAL A 26 -13.84 -13.34 -5.41
N ARG A 27 -14.04 -14.59 -5.85
CA ARG A 27 -12.94 -15.57 -6.02
C ARG A 27 -11.90 -15.09 -7.02
N VAL A 28 -12.32 -14.47 -8.13
CA VAL A 28 -11.39 -13.87 -9.11
C VAL A 28 -10.60 -12.73 -8.48
N ALA A 29 -11.27 -11.78 -7.80
CA ALA A 29 -10.59 -10.68 -7.12
C ALA A 29 -9.62 -11.18 -6.03
N PHE A 30 -10.00 -12.22 -5.29
CA PHE A 30 -9.15 -12.88 -4.31
C PHE A 30 -7.89 -13.48 -4.96
N ASN A 31 -8.05 -14.21 -6.07
CA ASN A 31 -6.94 -14.79 -6.83
C ASN A 31 -6.01 -13.73 -7.42
N GLU A 32 -6.53 -12.60 -7.86
CA GLU A 32 -5.70 -11.50 -8.31
C GLU A 32 -4.93 -10.86 -7.15
N LEU A 33 -5.61 -10.57 -6.04
CA LEU A 33 -5.00 -9.93 -4.87
C LEU A 33 -3.90 -10.80 -4.23
N ARG A 34 -4.07 -12.12 -4.18
CA ARG A 34 -3.06 -13.03 -3.63
C ARG A 34 -1.79 -13.09 -4.50
N MET A 35 -1.87 -12.80 -5.80
CA MET A 35 -0.73 -12.90 -6.71
C MET A 35 0.06 -11.58 -6.90
N ILE A 36 -0.42 -10.46 -6.35
CA ILE A 36 0.20 -9.14 -6.56
C ILE A 36 1.67 -9.13 -6.11
N GLY A 37 2.60 -8.85 -7.02
CA GLY A 37 4.04 -8.83 -6.74
C GLY A 37 4.64 -10.19 -6.36
N LEU A 38 3.86 -11.27 -6.45
CA LEU A 38 4.21 -12.61 -5.99
C LEU A 38 4.16 -13.56 -7.19
N GLY A 39 5.18 -13.52 -8.05
CA GLY A 39 5.19 -14.26 -9.32
C GLY A 39 4.86 -15.76 -9.22
N CYS A 40 5.18 -16.43 -8.10
CA CYS A 40 4.95 -17.87 -7.92
C CYS A 40 4.41 -18.30 -6.54
N ILE A 41 4.24 -17.40 -5.57
CA ILE A 41 3.70 -17.78 -4.25
C ILE A 41 2.19 -17.86 -4.38
N THR A 42 1.67 -19.06 -4.61
CA THR A 42 0.25 -19.20 -4.89
C THR A 42 -0.59 -19.14 -3.64
N CYS A 43 -0.18 -19.61 -2.47
CA CYS A 43 -1.13 -19.93 -1.38
C CYS A 43 -1.29 -18.88 -0.27
N CYS A 44 -0.90 -17.61 -0.48
CA CYS A 44 -1.05 -16.60 0.58
C CYS A 44 -2.52 -16.23 0.84
N SER A 45 -2.82 -15.84 2.07
CA SER A 45 -4.14 -15.34 2.42
C SER A 45 -4.31 -13.90 1.92
N VAL A 46 -5.54 -13.40 1.90
CA VAL A 46 -5.85 -12.00 1.60
C VAL A 46 -6.64 -11.38 2.74
N SER A 47 -6.38 -10.10 3.02
CA SER A 47 -7.16 -9.33 3.98
C SER A 47 -8.63 -9.28 3.56
N SER A 48 -9.53 -9.70 4.46
CA SER A 48 -10.98 -9.66 4.21
C SER A 48 -11.46 -8.25 3.89
N ALA A 49 -10.94 -7.25 4.61
CA ALA A 49 -11.28 -5.84 4.40
C ALA A 49 -10.78 -5.31 3.04
N ARG A 50 -9.57 -5.69 2.59
CA ARG A 50 -9.08 -5.27 1.26
C ARG A 50 -9.86 -5.95 0.14
N LEU A 51 -10.18 -7.23 0.29
CA LEU A 51 -11.02 -7.94 -0.67
C LEU A 51 -12.40 -7.27 -0.77
N GLN A 52 -13.01 -6.90 0.36
CA GLN A 52 -14.27 -6.16 0.40
C GLN A 52 -14.17 -4.82 -0.33
N GLN A 53 -13.12 -4.03 -0.06
CA GLN A 53 -12.90 -2.75 -0.72
C GLN A 53 -12.75 -2.91 -2.22
N GLU A 54 -12.00 -3.90 -2.67
CA GLU A 54 -11.78 -4.15 -4.09
C GLU A 54 -13.06 -4.60 -4.79
N VAL A 55 -13.83 -5.49 -4.18
CA VAL A 55 -15.11 -5.95 -4.71
C VAL A 55 -16.13 -4.81 -4.76
N ARG A 56 -16.23 -3.99 -3.70
CA ARG A 56 -17.09 -2.81 -3.69
C ARG A 56 -16.69 -1.77 -4.73
N ARG A 57 -15.39 -1.64 -5.01
CA ARG A 57 -14.86 -0.73 -6.05
C ARG A 57 -15.19 -1.23 -7.46
N ARG A 58 -15.10 -2.54 -7.70
CA ARG A 58 -15.34 -3.16 -9.02
C ARG A 58 -16.82 -3.37 -9.34
N TYR A 59 -17.60 -3.72 -8.32
CA TYR A 59 -18.99 -4.14 -8.46
C TYR A 59 -19.89 -3.40 -7.45
N PRO A 60 -19.94 -2.05 -7.49
CA PRO A 60 -20.68 -1.28 -6.50
C PRO A 60 -22.18 -1.59 -6.44
N LEU A 61 -22.84 -1.82 -7.59
CA LEU A 61 -24.27 -2.11 -7.63
C LEU A 61 -24.57 -3.53 -7.14
N ALA A 62 -23.80 -4.51 -7.58
CA ALA A 62 -23.93 -5.90 -7.12
C ALA A 62 -23.67 -6.02 -5.61
N TYR A 63 -22.62 -5.33 -5.13
CA TYR A 63 -22.25 -5.29 -3.73
C TYR A 63 -23.38 -4.68 -2.88
N ASP A 64 -23.91 -3.52 -3.28
CA ASP A 64 -24.98 -2.88 -2.52
C ASP A 64 -26.25 -3.74 -2.49
N ARG A 65 -26.64 -4.29 -3.64
CA ARG A 65 -27.83 -5.13 -3.75
C ARG A 65 -27.76 -6.40 -2.91
N HIS A 66 -26.68 -7.16 -3.02
CA HIS A 66 -26.59 -8.49 -2.42
C HIS A 66 -26.02 -8.45 -1.01
N ILE A 67 -25.00 -7.62 -0.77
CA ILE A 67 -24.32 -7.59 0.52
C ILE A 67 -24.98 -6.61 1.47
N MET A 68 -25.22 -5.37 1.06
CA MET A 68 -25.73 -4.33 1.97
C MET A 68 -27.24 -4.43 2.19
N CYS A 69 -28.00 -4.47 1.10
CA CYS A 69 -29.47 -4.48 1.09
C CYS A 69 -30.07 -5.89 1.01
N GLY A 70 -29.26 -6.89 0.68
CA GLY A 70 -29.68 -8.28 0.50
C GLY A 70 -29.68 -9.08 1.80
N GLN A 71 -29.79 -10.41 1.68
CA GLN A 71 -29.91 -11.32 2.83
C GLN A 71 -28.71 -11.28 3.79
N TRP A 72 -27.56 -10.81 3.31
CA TRP A 72 -26.34 -10.72 4.11
C TRP A 72 -26.31 -9.51 5.05
N ALA A 73 -27.13 -8.49 4.83
CA ALA A 73 -27.29 -7.32 5.73
C ALA A 73 -25.96 -6.71 6.21
N GLY A 74 -25.00 -6.55 5.28
CA GLY A 74 -23.66 -6.01 5.52
C GLY A 74 -22.65 -7.02 6.08
N LYS A 75 -23.03 -8.28 6.34
CA LYS A 75 -22.15 -9.34 6.86
C LYS A 75 -21.28 -9.94 5.76
N TRP A 76 -20.33 -9.14 5.29
CA TRP A 76 -19.38 -9.50 4.23
C TRP A 76 -18.68 -10.85 4.43
N HIS A 77 -18.18 -11.13 5.64
CA HIS A 77 -17.43 -12.37 5.90
C HIS A 77 -18.31 -13.61 5.76
N HIS A 78 -19.58 -13.55 6.17
CA HIS A 78 -20.51 -14.67 5.95
C HIS A 78 -20.80 -14.90 4.46
N PHE A 79 -20.89 -13.84 3.64
CA PHE A 79 -21.07 -14.00 2.20
C PHE A 79 -19.87 -14.69 1.55
N VAL A 80 -18.65 -14.27 1.88
CA VAL A 80 -17.45 -14.88 1.28
C VAL A 80 -17.26 -16.32 1.71
N GLU A 81 -17.67 -16.68 2.93
CA GLU A 81 -17.63 -18.06 3.40
C GLU A 81 -18.75 -18.92 2.80
N GLY A 82 -19.98 -18.40 2.79
CA GLY A 82 -21.16 -19.15 2.33
C GLY A 82 -21.28 -19.27 0.82
N VAL A 83 -20.83 -18.27 0.05
CA VAL A 83 -21.06 -18.20 -1.41
C VAL A 83 -19.75 -18.20 -2.20
N ALA A 84 -18.74 -17.45 -1.76
CA ALA A 84 -17.47 -17.38 -2.48
C ALA A 84 -16.52 -18.56 -2.20
N GLY A 85 -16.87 -19.47 -1.27
CA GLY A 85 -16.06 -20.66 -0.96
C GLY A 85 -14.69 -20.31 -0.34
N LEU A 86 -14.63 -19.19 0.40
CA LEU A 86 -13.44 -18.82 1.16
C LEU A 86 -13.58 -19.25 2.61
N ARG A 87 -12.47 -19.37 3.32
CA ARG A 87 -12.44 -19.54 4.78
C ARG A 87 -11.78 -18.32 5.38
N CYS A 88 -12.48 -17.59 6.25
CA CYS A 88 -11.91 -16.45 6.95
C CYS A 88 -11.44 -16.84 8.36
N PHE A 89 -10.35 -16.23 8.82
CA PHE A 89 -9.67 -16.61 10.06
C PHE A 89 -8.82 -15.46 10.60
N LEU A 90 -8.48 -15.56 11.88
CA LEU A 90 -7.47 -14.73 12.53
C LEU A 90 -6.27 -15.62 12.86
N TYR A 91 -5.06 -15.10 12.64
CA TYR A 91 -3.86 -15.76 13.13
C TYR A 91 -3.84 -15.74 14.66
N SER A 92 -3.51 -16.88 15.25
CA SER A 92 -3.36 -17.02 16.70
C SER A 92 -2.01 -16.45 17.16
N THR A 93 -1.86 -16.25 18.46
CA THR A 93 -0.56 -15.86 19.06
C THR A 93 0.53 -16.91 18.81
N THR A 94 0.15 -18.20 18.70
CA THR A 94 1.09 -19.28 18.38
C THR A 94 1.57 -19.18 16.94
N ASP A 95 0.69 -18.82 16.00
CA ASP A 95 1.08 -18.61 14.61
C ASP A 95 2.13 -17.50 14.47
N TYR A 96 1.95 -16.38 15.18
CA TYR A 96 2.93 -15.29 15.20
C TYR A 96 4.26 -15.67 15.88
N ALA A 97 4.25 -16.60 16.83
CA ALA A 97 5.47 -17.10 17.45
C ALA A 97 6.24 -18.06 16.53
N GLU A 98 5.52 -18.87 15.74
CA GLU A 98 6.10 -19.83 14.78
C GLU A 98 6.55 -19.17 13.47
N ALA A 99 5.97 -18.03 13.11
CA ALA A 99 6.20 -17.32 11.86
C ALA A 99 6.37 -15.81 12.14
N ALA A 100 7.61 -15.42 12.41
CA ALA A 100 7.95 -14.11 12.95
C ALA A 100 7.69 -12.96 11.96
N HIS A 101 7.78 -13.20 10.65
CA HIS A 101 7.54 -12.19 9.62
C HIS A 101 6.05 -11.99 9.28
N LEU A 102 5.11 -12.75 9.83
CA LEU A 102 3.67 -12.46 9.71
C LEU A 102 3.36 -11.04 10.18
N ALA A 103 3.95 -10.63 11.31
CA ALA A 103 3.73 -9.30 11.90
C ALA A 103 4.26 -8.14 11.01
N THR A 104 5.13 -8.44 10.04
CA THR A 104 5.64 -7.46 9.08
C THR A 104 4.51 -6.86 8.24
N HIS A 105 3.43 -7.60 7.98
CA HIS A 105 2.36 -7.14 7.09
C HIS A 105 0.94 -7.47 7.52
N ILE A 106 0.76 -8.37 8.49
CA ILE A 106 -0.55 -8.78 8.99
C ILE A 106 -0.70 -8.34 10.45
N ALA A 107 -1.64 -7.43 10.70
CA ALA A 107 -1.95 -7.02 12.07
C ALA A 107 -2.67 -8.16 12.83
N VAL A 108 -2.44 -8.25 14.14
CA VAL A 108 -3.05 -9.28 15.01
C VAL A 108 -4.59 -9.29 14.99
N SER A 109 -5.21 -8.16 14.65
CA SER A 109 -6.66 -8.01 14.53
C SER A 109 -7.17 -8.12 13.09
N GLU A 110 -6.31 -8.46 12.13
CA GLU A 110 -6.66 -8.47 10.71
C GLU A 110 -7.28 -9.81 10.32
N LEU A 111 -8.57 -9.79 9.99
CA LEU A 111 -9.26 -10.95 9.43
C LEU A 111 -8.71 -11.26 8.03
N ARG A 112 -8.16 -12.46 7.89
CA ARG A 112 -7.63 -13.00 6.64
C ARG A 112 -8.62 -13.99 6.06
N CYS A 113 -8.58 -14.19 4.75
CA CYS A 113 -9.33 -15.26 4.09
C CYS A 113 -8.39 -16.04 3.16
N CYS A 114 -8.62 -17.35 3.04
CA CYS A 114 -7.98 -18.26 2.09
C CYS A 114 -9.05 -19.08 1.37
N LEU A 115 -8.67 -19.92 0.38
CA LEU A 115 -9.62 -20.88 -0.19
C LEU A 115 -9.97 -21.93 0.87
N GLN A 116 -11.18 -22.50 0.79
CA GLN A 116 -11.60 -23.53 1.73
C GLN A 116 -10.74 -24.80 1.63
N GLU A 117 -10.27 -25.12 0.43
CA GLU A 117 -9.36 -26.22 0.11
C GLU A 117 -7.89 -25.94 0.46
N ASP A 118 -7.51 -24.70 0.78
CA ASP A 118 -6.13 -24.37 1.11
C ASP A 118 -5.73 -25.02 2.45
N ILE A 119 -4.58 -25.71 2.45
CA ILE A 119 -3.99 -26.25 3.68
C ILE A 119 -3.47 -25.09 4.52
N PHE A 120 -4.01 -24.92 5.73
CA PHE A 120 -3.72 -23.76 6.60
C PHE A 120 -2.23 -23.55 6.87
N SER A 121 -1.47 -24.63 7.10
CA SER A 121 -0.02 -24.53 7.32
C SER A 121 0.74 -23.99 6.11
N LEU A 122 0.30 -24.31 4.89
CA LEU A 122 0.88 -23.77 3.65
C LEU A 122 0.49 -22.30 3.44
N VAL A 123 -0.73 -21.92 3.82
CA VAL A 123 -1.16 -20.52 3.81
C VAL A 123 -0.29 -19.69 4.74
N ARG A 124 -0.09 -20.16 5.97
CA ARG A 124 0.77 -19.52 6.96
C ARG A 124 2.22 -19.40 6.49
N LEU A 125 2.79 -20.47 5.94
CA LEU A 125 4.14 -20.45 5.37
C LEU A 125 4.26 -19.47 4.21
N SER A 126 3.23 -19.38 3.36
CA SER A 126 3.19 -18.43 2.26
C SER A 126 3.13 -16.99 2.76
N ASP A 127 2.24 -16.69 3.72
CA ASP A 127 2.13 -15.37 4.33
C ASP A 127 3.43 -14.95 5.05
N GLU A 128 4.09 -15.89 5.71
CA GLU A 128 5.41 -15.68 6.31
C GLU A 128 6.43 -15.29 5.25
N GLY A 129 6.48 -16.04 4.14
CA GLY A 129 7.34 -15.74 3.00
C GLY A 129 7.08 -14.36 2.38
N VAL A 130 5.81 -13.94 2.29
CA VAL A 130 5.45 -12.58 1.88
C VAL A 130 6.01 -11.55 2.85
N GLY A 131 5.86 -11.77 4.15
CA GLY A 131 6.41 -10.90 5.18
C GLY A 131 7.93 -10.79 5.14
N ALA A 132 8.63 -11.91 4.95
CA ALA A 132 10.09 -11.95 4.87
C ALA A 132 10.59 -11.18 3.64
N ARG A 133 9.96 -11.36 2.48
CA ARG A 133 10.28 -10.61 1.25
C ARG A 133 9.97 -9.13 1.38
N LEU A 134 8.83 -8.77 1.97
CA LEU A 134 8.49 -7.37 2.25
C LEU A 134 9.54 -6.69 3.11
N LEU A 135 10.01 -7.38 4.15
CA LEU A 135 11.06 -6.87 5.02
C LEU A 135 12.35 -6.65 4.23
N SER A 136 12.86 -7.70 3.58
CA SER A 136 14.12 -7.65 2.83
C SER A 136 14.11 -6.62 1.69
N ASP A 137 13.05 -6.61 0.88
CA ASP A 137 13.05 -5.90 -0.40
C ASP A 137 12.64 -4.42 -0.25
N VAL A 138 11.87 -4.09 0.81
CA VAL A 138 11.25 -2.76 0.92
C VAL A 138 11.29 -2.17 2.33
N LEU A 139 10.93 -2.94 3.37
CA LEU A 139 10.63 -2.38 4.70
C LEU A 139 11.81 -2.36 5.68
N GLU A 140 12.92 -3.02 5.36
CA GLU A 140 14.17 -2.88 6.11
C GLU A 140 14.56 -1.39 6.13
N HIS A 141 15.00 -0.90 7.29
CA HIS A 141 15.10 0.54 7.54
C HIS A 141 15.99 1.26 6.51
N THR A 142 17.16 0.71 6.20
CA THR A 142 18.11 1.30 5.23
C THR A 142 17.53 1.30 3.83
N THR A 143 16.93 0.19 3.42
CA THR A 143 16.31 -0.02 2.12
C THR A 143 15.10 0.89 1.92
N LEU A 144 14.22 0.97 2.92
CA LEU A 144 13.07 1.87 2.92
C LEU A 144 13.52 3.32 2.82
N ASN A 145 14.54 3.72 3.58
CA ASN A 145 15.07 5.08 3.56
C ASN A 145 15.62 5.45 2.18
N HIS A 146 16.44 4.56 1.61
CA HIS A 146 16.94 4.72 0.24
C HIS A 146 15.81 4.85 -0.77
N ASN A 147 14.84 3.93 -0.75
CA ASN A 147 13.71 3.93 -1.68
C ASN A 147 12.83 5.19 -1.53
N CYS A 148 12.53 5.60 -0.30
CA CYS A 148 11.80 6.85 -0.05
C CYS A 148 12.58 8.06 -0.57
N TRP A 149 13.89 8.11 -0.36
CA TRP A 149 14.74 9.22 -0.80
C TRP A 149 14.77 9.33 -2.33
N GLN A 150 14.94 8.20 -3.03
CA GLN A 150 14.89 8.16 -4.50
C GLN A 150 13.54 8.66 -5.04
N LEU A 151 12.43 8.16 -4.49
CA LEU A 151 11.09 8.62 -4.87
C LEU A 151 10.88 10.12 -4.60
N ALA A 152 11.46 10.64 -3.52
CA ALA A 152 11.38 12.05 -3.20
C ALA A 152 12.19 12.92 -4.19
N LEU A 153 13.39 12.47 -4.58
CA LEU A 153 14.20 13.14 -5.61
C LEU A 153 13.49 13.10 -6.98
N GLU A 154 12.93 11.96 -7.38
CA GLU A 154 12.16 11.83 -8.62
C GLU A 154 10.96 12.79 -8.64
N ALA A 155 10.25 12.94 -7.52
CA ALA A 155 9.17 13.90 -7.38
C ALA A 155 9.64 15.36 -7.54
N VAL A 156 10.80 15.71 -6.99
CA VAL A 156 11.41 17.05 -7.15
C VAL A 156 11.77 17.30 -8.62
N ILE A 157 12.47 16.36 -9.27
CA ILE A 157 12.84 16.47 -10.69
C ILE A 157 11.59 16.66 -11.55
N THR A 158 10.56 15.85 -11.33
CA THR A 158 9.28 15.92 -12.06
C THR A 158 8.59 17.27 -11.86
N SER A 159 8.67 17.84 -10.65
CA SER A 159 8.09 19.15 -10.35
C SER A 159 8.82 20.30 -11.06
N GLN A 160 10.14 20.21 -11.24
CA GLN A 160 10.96 21.23 -11.90
C GLN A 160 10.80 21.20 -13.42
N LEU A 161 10.62 20.01 -14.01
CA LEU A 161 10.34 19.85 -15.43
C LEU A 161 8.99 20.45 -15.85
N ASN A 162 8.07 20.64 -14.90
CA ASN A 162 6.78 21.30 -15.11
C ASN A 162 6.89 22.84 -15.12
N GLY A 163 7.93 23.40 -15.75
CA GLY A 163 8.14 24.84 -15.97
C GLY A 163 7.11 25.53 -16.88
N ARG A 164 5.95 24.91 -17.11
CA ARG A 164 4.82 25.52 -17.82
C ARG A 164 4.13 26.55 -16.92
N PRO A 165 3.53 27.61 -17.50
CA PRO A 165 2.73 28.57 -16.75
C PRO A 165 1.75 27.88 -15.80
N ARG A 166 1.52 28.43 -14.59
CA ARG A 166 0.69 27.83 -13.52
C ARG A 166 -0.69 27.30 -13.97
N TRP A 167 -1.26 27.87 -15.03
CA TRP A 167 -2.56 27.47 -15.59
C TRP A 167 -2.49 26.25 -16.53
N LEU A 168 -1.29 25.85 -16.97
CA LEU A 168 -0.99 24.71 -17.85
C LEU A 168 -0.17 23.62 -17.16
N SER A 169 0.43 23.89 -16.00
CA SER A 169 1.22 22.89 -15.28
C SER A 169 0.31 21.77 -14.79
N LYS A 170 0.68 20.53 -15.09
CA LYS A 170 0.08 19.37 -14.43
C LYS A 170 0.30 19.54 -12.93
N ALA A 171 -0.73 19.28 -12.12
CA ALA A 171 -0.60 19.34 -10.68
C ALA A 171 0.60 18.48 -10.24
N VAL A 172 1.48 19.05 -9.40
CA VAL A 172 2.61 18.32 -8.83
C VAL A 172 2.07 17.08 -8.14
N GLU A 173 2.63 15.92 -8.43
CA GLU A 173 2.12 14.63 -7.95
C GLU A 173 2.32 14.44 -6.44
N ALA A 174 3.41 15.00 -5.89
CA ALA A 174 3.78 14.91 -4.47
C ALA A 174 4.29 16.26 -3.91
N PRO A 175 3.43 17.29 -3.81
CA PRO A 175 3.83 18.63 -3.40
C PRO A 175 4.38 18.69 -1.96
N HIS A 176 3.90 17.84 -1.04
CA HIS A 176 4.36 17.86 0.35
C HIS A 176 5.75 17.22 0.49
N VAL A 177 6.06 16.21 -0.32
CA VAL A 177 7.41 15.63 -0.41
C VAL A 177 8.42 16.66 -0.92
N VAL A 178 8.06 17.38 -1.99
CA VAL A 178 8.90 18.46 -2.55
C VAL A 178 9.14 19.56 -1.51
N GLU A 179 8.09 20.02 -0.84
CA GLU A 179 8.22 21.04 0.21
C GLU A 179 9.02 20.55 1.43
N LEU A 180 8.88 19.27 1.81
CA LEU A 180 9.67 18.69 2.90
C LEU A 180 11.16 18.66 2.57
N LEU A 181 11.54 18.19 1.38
CA LEU A 181 12.93 18.20 0.93
C LEU A 181 13.50 19.62 0.85
N ARG A 182 12.70 20.57 0.37
CA ARG A 182 13.08 21.99 0.34
C ARG A 182 13.43 22.50 1.74
N GLN A 183 12.62 22.19 2.75
CA GLN A 183 12.89 22.60 4.14
C GLN A 183 14.05 21.86 4.80
N ILE A 184 14.33 20.61 4.39
CA ILE A 184 15.50 19.86 4.88
C ILE A 184 16.80 20.47 4.35
N ASN A 185 16.79 21.00 3.13
CA ASN A 185 17.94 21.64 2.50
C ASN A 185 18.11 23.12 2.86
N GLU A 186 17.15 23.74 3.56
CA GLU A 186 17.32 25.09 4.11
C GLU A 186 18.40 25.07 5.22
N PRO A 187 19.21 26.14 5.35
CA PRO A 187 20.13 26.28 6.48
C PRO A 187 19.38 26.11 7.81
N PRO A 188 19.97 25.41 8.80
CA PRO A 188 19.32 25.20 10.08
C PRO A 188 19.06 26.54 10.77
N PHE A 189 17.80 26.87 11.02
CA PHE A 189 17.42 28.00 11.86
C PHE A 189 17.33 27.53 13.33
N PRO A 190 17.93 28.27 14.29
CA PRO A 190 17.81 27.94 15.71
C PRO A 190 16.35 27.79 16.13
N GLY A 191 16.02 26.66 16.76
CA GLY A 191 14.66 26.37 17.28
C GLY A 191 13.66 25.81 16.26
N ARG A 192 14.00 25.67 14.97
CA ARG A 192 13.10 25.11 13.95
C ARG A 192 13.58 23.72 13.51
N ARG A 193 12.81 22.66 13.81
CA ARG A 193 13.00 21.37 13.14
C ARG A 193 12.55 21.51 11.68
N PRO A 194 13.31 20.99 10.69
CA PRO A 194 12.88 21.01 9.30
C PRO A 194 11.59 20.18 9.14
N GLY A 195 10.58 20.78 8.52
CA GLY A 195 9.27 20.16 8.31
C GLY A 195 8.40 20.11 9.56
N SER A 196 7.25 20.79 9.52
CA SER A 196 6.20 20.62 10.54
C SER A 196 5.71 19.16 10.61
N GLU A 197 5.20 18.73 11.76
CA GLU A 197 4.57 17.41 11.92
C GLU A 197 3.44 17.18 10.91
N ARG A 198 2.69 18.24 10.57
CA ARG A 198 1.67 18.19 9.52
C ARG A 198 2.29 17.90 8.15
N LEU A 199 3.36 18.60 7.80
CA LEU A 199 4.06 18.39 6.52
C LEU A 199 4.61 16.97 6.41
N ARG A 200 5.25 16.46 7.47
CA ARG A 200 5.77 15.08 7.51
C ARG A 200 4.67 14.04 7.34
N ARG A 201 3.51 14.21 7.99
CA ARG A 201 2.37 13.30 7.81
C ARG A 201 1.81 13.32 6.39
N CYS A 202 1.70 14.50 5.77
CA CYS A 202 1.25 14.60 4.38
C CYS A 202 2.28 14.00 3.41
N ALA A 203 3.56 14.30 3.58
CA ALA A 203 4.64 13.72 2.78
C ALA A 203 4.72 12.19 2.92
N ALA A 204 4.51 11.65 4.13
CA ALA A 204 4.43 10.21 4.34
C ALA A 204 3.27 9.57 3.55
N HIS A 205 2.11 10.24 3.53
CA HIS A 205 0.96 9.76 2.75
C HIS A 205 1.22 9.77 1.24
N GLU A 206 1.94 10.77 0.73
CA GLU A 206 2.35 10.83 -0.68
C GLU A 206 3.38 9.75 -1.02
N LEU A 207 4.43 9.60 -0.20
CA LEU A 207 5.44 8.55 -0.39
C LEU A 207 4.84 7.14 -0.33
N VAL A 208 3.85 6.90 0.52
CA VAL A 208 3.08 5.64 0.55
C VAL A 208 2.45 5.34 -0.81
N LYS A 209 1.85 6.34 -1.47
CA LYS A 209 1.25 6.16 -2.80
C LYS A 209 2.33 5.85 -3.84
N LEU A 210 3.43 6.60 -3.84
CA LEU A 210 4.55 6.39 -4.76
C LEU A 210 5.20 5.01 -4.58
N LEU A 211 5.43 4.59 -3.33
CA LEU A 211 5.91 3.24 -3.00
C LEU A 211 4.96 2.16 -3.49
N SER A 212 3.65 2.32 -3.27
CA SER A 212 2.62 1.35 -3.70
C SER A 212 2.44 1.27 -5.22
N ALA A 213 2.84 2.33 -5.94
CA ALA A 213 2.87 2.37 -7.39
C ALA A 213 4.14 1.69 -7.95
N ARG A 214 5.28 1.85 -7.26
CA ARG A 214 6.58 1.29 -7.67
C ARG A 214 6.77 -0.18 -7.29
N TYR A 215 6.33 -0.57 -6.09
CA TYR A 215 6.53 -1.90 -5.54
C TYR A 215 5.18 -2.57 -5.30
N GLU A 216 4.78 -3.45 -6.21
CA GLU A 216 3.50 -4.16 -6.10
C GLU A 216 3.37 -4.94 -4.79
N LEU A 217 4.47 -5.55 -4.32
CA LEU A 217 4.52 -6.33 -3.10
C LEU A 217 3.99 -5.55 -1.88
N VAL A 218 4.20 -4.23 -1.84
CA VAL A 218 3.77 -3.34 -0.75
C VAL A 218 2.25 -3.33 -0.59
N ARG A 219 1.49 -3.69 -1.63
CA ARG A 219 0.02 -3.80 -1.55
C ARG A 219 -0.46 -4.91 -0.63
N HIS A 220 0.43 -5.79 -0.16
CA HIS A 220 0.17 -6.76 0.89
C HIS A 220 0.11 -6.16 2.30
N VAL A 221 0.66 -4.96 2.49
CA VAL A 221 0.68 -4.24 3.77
C VAL A 221 -0.50 -3.27 3.87
N SER A 222 -1.09 -3.13 5.05
CA SER A 222 -2.11 -2.10 5.25
C SER A 222 -1.51 -0.69 5.07
N GLY A 223 -2.26 0.22 4.42
CA GLY A 223 -1.78 1.58 4.18
C GLY A 223 -1.41 2.33 5.47
N SER A 224 -2.09 2.02 6.58
CA SER A 224 -1.77 2.59 7.90
C SER A 224 -0.44 2.07 8.46
N GLN A 225 -0.14 0.78 8.30
CA GLN A 225 1.13 0.19 8.73
C GLN A 225 2.29 0.70 7.87
N LEU A 226 2.15 0.71 6.55
CA LEU A 226 3.17 1.26 5.65
C LEU A 226 3.44 2.73 5.97
N ARG A 227 2.39 3.54 6.19
CA ARG A 227 2.55 4.94 6.59
C ARG A 227 3.34 5.10 7.88
N ARG A 228 3.18 4.18 8.85
CA ARG A 228 3.97 4.19 10.10
C ARG A 228 5.45 3.99 9.81
N HIS A 229 5.81 3.01 8.99
CA HIS A 229 7.20 2.78 8.56
C HIS A 229 7.78 3.99 7.82
N VAL A 230 7.05 4.55 6.87
CA VAL A 230 7.47 5.75 6.13
C VAL A 230 7.62 6.96 7.06
N SER A 231 6.69 7.17 7.99
CA SER A 231 6.80 8.27 8.96
C SER A 231 8.02 8.13 9.85
N GLN A 232 8.35 6.91 10.31
CA GLN A 232 9.58 6.65 11.07
C GLN A 232 10.83 6.96 10.23
N CYS A 233 10.84 6.54 8.97
CA CYS A 233 11.90 6.87 8.02
C CYS A 233 12.07 8.40 7.88
N LEU A 234 10.98 9.14 7.61
CA LEU A 234 11.02 10.60 7.49
C LEU A 234 11.49 11.32 8.75
N CYS A 235 11.29 10.72 9.93
CA CYS A 235 11.81 11.29 11.18
C CYS A 235 13.34 11.30 11.25
N THR A 236 14.01 10.43 10.49
CA THR A 236 15.48 10.41 10.38
C THR A 236 16.01 11.46 9.40
N TRP A 237 15.16 11.97 8.51
CA TRP A 237 15.56 13.00 7.55
C TRP A 237 15.65 14.37 8.22
N GLY A 238 16.79 15.04 8.02
CA GLY A 238 17.14 16.27 8.75
C GLY A 238 17.85 16.03 10.08
N ALA A 239 17.95 14.79 10.55
CA ALA A 239 18.93 14.38 11.56
C ALA A 239 20.23 13.97 10.86
N ILE A 240 20.81 14.86 10.06
CA ILE A 240 22.18 14.67 9.60
C ILE A 240 23.04 14.81 10.87
N PRO A 241 23.75 13.76 11.33
CA PRO A 241 24.88 14.00 12.24
C PRO A 241 25.80 14.98 11.50
N ALA A 242 26.41 15.94 12.16
CA ALA A 242 27.19 17.02 11.54
C ALA A 242 28.44 16.57 10.72
N THR A 243 28.46 15.35 10.16
CA THR A 243 29.58 14.73 9.46
C THR A 243 29.22 14.04 8.13
N PHE A 244 28.02 14.24 7.56
CA PHE A 244 27.78 13.90 6.14
C PHE A 244 28.32 14.99 5.17
N ASN A 245 29.42 15.65 5.52
CA ASN A 245 30.32 16.29 4.56
C ASN A 245 31.33 15.23 4.12
N LYS A 246 30.95 14.36 3.18
CA LYS A 246 31.96 13.54 2.48
C LYS A 246 31.63 13.14 1.04
N TRP A 247 30.55 13.69 0.46
CA TRP A 247 30.28 13.52 -0.98
C TRP A 247 30.71 14.73 -1.83
N ASP A 248 31.21 15.82 -1.23
CA ASP A 248 31.70 16.99 -1.98
C ASP A 248 33.23 17.18 -1.96
N GLU A 249 34.01 16.41 -1.19
CA GLU A 249 35.48 16.49 -1.28
C GLU A 249 36.08 15.59 -2.37
N GLU A 250 35.40 14.51 -2.79
CA GLU A 250 35.91 13.67 -3.88
C GLU A 250 35.76 14.30 -5.27
N ARG A 251 34.99 15.38 -5.43
CA ARG A 251 34.99 16.18 -6.68
C ARG A 251 36.11 17.20 -6.76
N ILE A 252 36.82 17.50 -5.67
CA ILE A 252 37.97 18.41 -5.69
C ILE A 252 39.29 17.65 -5.84
N ALA A 253 39.35 16.36 -5.51
CA ALA A 253 40.58 15.58 -5.61
C ALA A 253 40.86 14.95 -7.00
N VAL A 254 39.91 14.93 -7.94
CA VAL A 254 40.11 14.32 -9.29
C VAL A 254 40.55 15.33 -10.36
N ASN A 255 40.74 16.60 -10.00
CA ASN A 255 41.39 17.59 -10.88
C ASN A 255 42.80 17.98 -10.38
N GLY A 256 43.45 17.12 -9.59
CA GLY A 256 44.91 17.11 -9.45
C GLY A 256 45.54 16.36 -10.61
#